data_AF-A0A136KRQ3-F1
#
_entry.id   AF-A0A136KRQ3-F1
#
_cell.length_a   1.000
_cell.length_b   1.000
_cell.length_c   1.000
_cell.angle_alpha   90.00
_cell.angle_beta   90.00
_cell.angle_gamma   90.00
#
_symmetry.space_group_name_H-M   'P 1'
#
loop_
_entity.id
_entity.type
_entity.pdbx_description
1 polymer ?
#
loop_
_entity_poly.entity_id
_entity_poly.type
_entity_poly.pdbx_seq_one_letter_code
_entity_poly.pdbx_strand_id
1 'polypeptide(L)'
;MGGAVMFFTPAQQPLKKTPNAAIPVERIEVANIRDNTVTIFWHTEKPTEGYVMYGSTRDALAQKSFDRRDVEAQQAPRRNHVVTLTNLTSSTDYYYNIYIDGNPIGQTHDIPFQFKTARYLKTPLNLDPIVGKIIEEGGKVSSEAIVLIYIGSAHPLLAQAKEDGSFALSPCCIFNSATFEPVFPQKEDKVVIEILDERGLEKKLTTTLGDIDSATSVIALNKLNSSARPAILGESNSAFLQMAEDVQKLAEIDILFPRENALIPGTRPLIKGVGIPQNTVRVALKPSGRIFETQIAENKVWQFQPTFDLQPGEHTLELTTQDATGKPIAMERSFRIEKSGQSVLGEATPSATLTPEASPTAELITAVPSPTQFIPTAVPSLPQTGGSILPFAMLSVALVIIGAGMIFLL
;
A
#
# COMPACT_ATOMS: atom_id res chain seq x y z
N MET A 1 -80.92 19.93 -14.37
CA MET A 1 -79.59 19.71 -14.97
C MET A 1 -78.61 20.64 -14.26
N GLY A 2 -77.78 20.10 -13.37
CA GLY A 2 -76.70 20.84 -12.71
C GLY A 2 -75.50 19.91 -12.64
N GLY A 3 -74.53 20.10 -13.54
CA GLY A 3 -73.29 19.32 -13.58
C GLY A 3 -72.21 20.03 -12.77
N ALA A 4 -71.70 19.38 -11.73
CA ALA A 4 -70.51 19.81 -11.02
C ALA A 4 -69.27 19.27 -11.74
N VAL A 5 -68.33 20.16 -12.08
CA VAL A 5 -67.02 19.81 -12.65
C VAL A 5 -66.04 19.66 -11.49
N MET A 6 -65.49 18.45 -11.29
CA MET A 6 -64.37 18.22 -10.38
C MET A 6 -63.04 18.44 -11.11
N PHE A 7 -62.19 19.31 -10.58
CA PHE A 7 -60.81 19.45 -11.01
C PHE A 7 -59.93 18.48 -10.20
N PHE A 8 -59.35 17.49 -10.88
CA PHE A 8 -58.30 16.65 -10.30
C PHE A 8 -56.95 17.34 -10.51
N THR A 9 -56.31 17.75 -9.41
CA THR A 9 -54.90 18.14 -9.42
C THR A 9 -54.07 16.85 -9.41
N PRO A 10 -53.24 16.57 -10.43
CA PRO A 10 -52.38 15.38 -10.38
C PRO A 10 -51.32 15.57 -9.30
N ALA A 11 -51.24 14.61 -8.38
CA ALA A 11 -50.19 14.55 -7.38
C ALA A 11 -48.82 14.50 -8.10
N GLN A 12 -47.94 15.43 -7.77
CA GLN A 12 -46.55 15.38 -8.23
C GLN A 12 -45.90 14.11 -7.69
N GLN A 13 -45.55 13.18 -8.58
CA GLN A 13 -44.72 12.04 -8.24
C GLN A 13 -43.35 12.56 -7.73
N PRO A 14 -42.79 11.99 -6.66
CA PRO A 14 -41.45 12.35 -6.23
C PRO A 14 -40.47 12.06 -7.37
N LEU A 15 -39.63 13.05 -7.70
CA LEU A 15 -38.57 12.94 -8.69
C LEU A 15 -37.78 11.65 -8.44
N LYS A 16 -37.81 10.74 -9.40
CA LYS A 16 -36.93 9.57 -9.46
C LYS A 16 -35.50 10.11 -9.40
N LYS A 17 -34.79 9.90 -8.28
CA LYS A 17 -33.36 10.20 -8.19
C LYS A 17 -32.67 9.45 -9.33
N THR A 18 -32.13 10.19 -10.29
CA THR A 18 -31.25 9.65 -11.31
C THR A 18 -30.14 8.86 -10.62
N PRO A 19 -29.73 7.67 -11.11
CA PRO A 19 -28.56 6.98 -10.56
C PRO A 19 -27.39 7.97 -10.58
N ASN A 20 -26.86 8.31 -9.40
CA ASN A 20 -25.67 9.14 -9.32
C ASN A 20 -24.59 8.42 -10.13
N ALA A 21 -23.97 9.11 -11.09
CA ALA A 21 -22.87 8.52 -11.86
C ALA A 21 -21.83 7.95 -10.88
N ALA A 22 -21.44 6.69 -11.07
CA ALA A 22 -20.47 6.02 -10.21
C ALA A 22 -19.18 6.85 -10.17
N ILE A 23 -18.76 7.25 -8.97
CA ILE A 23 -17.56 8.08 -8.80
C ILE A 23 -16.35 7.18 -9.06
N PRO A 24 -15.49 7.50 -10.01
CA PRO A 24 -14.30 6.70 -10.28
C PRO A 24 -13.41 6.66 -9.05
N VAL A 25 -13.09 5.43 -8.62
CA VAL A 25 -12.04 5.17 -7.64
C VAL A 25 -10.77 4.88 -8.41
N GLU A 26 -9.78 5.74 -8.24
CA GLU A 26 -8.54 5.68 -9.01
C GLU A 26 -7.55 4.71 -8.37
N ARG A 27 -7.61 4.55 -7.04
CA ARG A 27 -6.72 3.67 -6.29
C ARG A 27 -7.41 3.09 -5.06
N ILE A 28 -7.14 1.82 -4.75
CA ILE A 28 -7.50 1.15 -3.51
C ILE A 28 -6.28 0.35 -3.04
N GLU A 29 -5.93 0.45 -1.77
CA GLU A 29 -4.82 -0.28 -1.16
C GLU A 29 -5.22 -0.82 0.21
N VAL A 30 -4.74 -2.02 0.53
CA VAL A 30 -4.79 -2.58 1.89
C VAL A 30 -3.37 -2.63 2.43
N ALA A 31 -3.14 -1.93 3.53
CA ALA A 31 -1.83 -1.69 4.11
C ALA A 31 -1.83 -1.91 5.62
N ASN A 32 -0.64 -1.88 6.22
CA ASN A 32 -0.44 -1.98 7.67
C ASN A 32 -1.17 -3.21 8.27
N ILE A 33 -1.11 -4.35 7.59
CA ILE A 33 -1.77 -5.57 8.09
C ILE A 33 -1.08 -6.03 9.38
N ARG A 34 -1.85 -6.10 10.46
CA ARG A 34 -1.45 -6.62 11.77
C ARG A 34 -2.38 -7.75 12.18
N ASP A 35 -2.16 -8.27 13.37
CA ASP A 35 -3.00 -9.29 13.98
C ASP A 35 -4.38 -8.78 14.38
N ASN A 36 -4.48 -7.50 14.78
CA ASN A 36 -5.74 -6.92 15.27
C ASN A 36 -6.15 -5.61 14.56
N THR A 37 -5.35 -5.13 13.61
CA THR A 37 -5.67 -3.92 12.83
C THR A 37 -5.30 -4.08 11.36
N VAL A 38 -6.02 -3.37 10.48
CA VAL A 38 -5.70 -3.21 9.06
C VAL A 38 -6.03 -1.79 8.63
N THR A 39 -5.24 -1.23 7.71
CA THR A 39 -5.53 0.07 7.11
C THR A 39 -6.01 -0.12 5.67
N ILE A 40 -7.13 0.51 5.33
CA ILE A 40 -7.68 0.56 3.97
C ILE A 40 -7.57 2.00 3.48
N PHE A 41 -7.01 2.16 2.29
CA PHE A 41 -6.86 3.45 1.61
C PHE A 41 -7.57 3.42 0.27
N TRP A 42 -8.21 4.54 -0.09
CA TRP A 42 -8.63 4.77 -1.47
C TRP A 42 -8.51 6.24 -1.89
N HIS A 43 -8.37 6.44 -3.20
CA HIS A 43 -8.35 7.75 -3.85
C HIS A 43 -9.51 7.89 -4.85
N THR A 44 -10.22 9.02 -4.82
CA THR A 44 -11.32 9.34 -5.74
C THR A 44 -11.01 10.52 -6.64
N GLU A 45 -11.59 10.50 -7.86
CA GLU A 45 -11.45 11.57 -8.87
C GLU A 45 -12.03 12.93 -8.42
N LYS A 46 -12.84 12.96 -7.36
CA LYS A 46 -13.36 14.19 -6.74
C LYS A 46 -13.53 14.00 -5.23
N PRO A 47 -13.63 15.07 -4.43
CA PRO A 47 -13.90 14.95 -3.00
C PRO A 47 -15.23 14.22 -2.74
N THR A 48 -15.21 13.22 -1.86
CA THR A 48 -16.34 12.38 -1.48
C THR A 48 -16.36 12.11 0.01
N GLU A 49 -17.53 11.80 0.57
CA GLU A 49 -17.64 11.19 1.89
C GLU A 49 -17.44 9.67 1.81
N GLY A 50 -16.91 9.10 2.89
CA GLY A 50 -16.29 7.78 2.83
C GLY A 50 -16.33 7.01 4.15
N TYR A 51 -16.80 5.77 4.12
CA TYR A 51 -16.68 4.85 5.26
C TYR A 51 -16.56 3.39 4.80
N VAL A 52 -16.16 2.50 5.70
CA VAL A 52 -16.04 1.06 5.44
C VAL A 52 -17.03 0.29 6.29
N MET A 53 -17.77 -0.64 5.66
CA MET A 53 -18.50 -1.69 6.36
C MET A 53 -17.73 -2.99 6.24
N TYR A 54 -17.58 -3.75 7.34
CA TYR A 54 -16.77 -4.97 7.36
C TYR A 54 -17.30 -6.03 8.32
N GLY A 55 -16.81 -7.26 8.18
CA GLY A 55 -17.13 -8.39 9.04
C GLY A 55 -16.31 -9.64 8.71
N SER A 56 -16.33 -10.64 9.59
CA SER A 56 -15.65 -11.93 9.40
C SER A 56 -16.47 -12.92 8.55
N THR A 57 -17.63 -12.50 8.05
CA THR A 57 -18.51 -13.31 7.20
C THR A 57 -18.89 -12.48 5.97
N ARG A 58 -18.72 -13.08 4.79
CA ARG A 58 -18.89 -12.40 3.48
C ARG A 58 -20.23 -11.67 3.36
N ASP A 59 -21.31 -12.33 3.76
CA ASP A 59 -22.68 -11.83 3.55
C ASP A 59 -23.21 -11.02 4.76
N ALA A 60 -22.37 -10.76 5.77
CA ALA A 60 -22.75 -10.07 7.00
C ALA A 60 -21.68 -9.05 7.43
N LEU A 61 -21.72 -7.87 6.80
CA LEU A 61 -20.83 -6.74 7.09
C LEU A 61 -21.48 -5.77 8.10
N ALA A 62 -21.47 -6.14 9.38
CA ALA A 62 -22.19 -5.39 10.41
C ALA A 62 -21.37 -4.28 11.08
N GLN A 63 -20.04 -4.31 10.96
CA GLN A 63 -19.15 -3.34 11.62
C GLN A 63 -18.90 -2.16 10.69
N LYS A 64 -18.87 -0.94 11.24
CA LYS A 64 -18.67 0.31 10.50
C LYS A 64 -17.42 1.03 11.01
N SER A 65 -16.61 1.59 10.11
CA SER A 65 -15.45 2.42 10.44
C SER A 65 -15.33 3.59 9.47
N PHE A 66 -14.88 4.74 9.96
CA PHE A 66 -14.80 6.00 9.21
C PHE A 66 -13.35 6.37 8.91
N ASP A 67 -13.15 7.34 8.02
CA ASP A 67 -11.84 7.99 7.87
C ASP A 67 -11.37 8.47 9.25
N ARG A 68 -10.07 8.35 9.53
CA ARG A 68 -9.48 8.71 10.83
C ARG A 68 -9.75 10.17 11.25
N ARG A 69 -10.03 11.05 10.29
CA ARG A 69 -10.32 12.48 10.51
C ARG A 69 -11.81 12.75 10.73
N ASP A 70 -12.66 11.76 10.51
CA ASP A 70 -14.11 11.90 10.54
C ASP A 70 -14.74 11.21 11.75
N VAL A 71 -15.95 11.66 12.08
CA VAL A 71 -16.88 10.99 12.99
C VAL A 71 -18.22 10.84 12.29
N GLU A 72 -19.07 9.92 12.74
CA GLU A 72 -20.35 9.63 12.05
C GLU A 72 -21.22 10.88 11.83
N ALA A 73 -21.26 11.78 12.82
CA ALA A 73 -22.05 13.01 12.76
C ALA A 73 -21.42 14.10 11.88
N GLN A 74 -20.15 13.97 11.51
CA GLN A 74 -19.38 14.99 10.81
C GLN A 74 -18.32 14.31 9.93
N GLN A 75 -18.73 13.99 8.71
CA GLN A 75 -17.85 13.53 7.64
C GLN A 75 -17.53 14.71 6.73
N ALA A 76 -16.28 14.83 6.29
CA ALA A 76 -15.87 15.86 5.35
C ALA A 76 -15.46 15.24 4.02
N PRO A 77 -15.87 15.82 2.87
CA PRO A 77 -15.54 15.26 1.58
C PRO A 77 -14.05 15.42 1.26
N ARG A 78 -13.37 14.33 0.91
CA ARG A 78 -11.94 14.28 0.58
C ARG A 78 -11.68 13.36 -0.60
N ARG A 79 -10.48 13.45 -1.19
CA ARG A 79 -10.09 12.55 -2.28
C ARG A 79 -9.30 11.38 -1.74
N ASN A 80 -8.35 11.62 -0.83
CA ASN A 80 -7.71 10.53 -0.09
C ASN A 80 -8.53 10.19 1.15
N HIS A 81 -8.89 8.92 1.26
CA HIS A 81 -9.57 8.38 2.42
C HIS A 81 -8.74 7.28 3.03
N VAL A 82 -8.58 7.30 4.35
CA VAL A 82 -7.91 6.22 5.05
C VAL A 82 -8.66 5.82 6.30
N VAL A 83 -9.03 4.55 6.33
CA VAL A 83 -9.79 3.93 7.40
C VAL A 83 -8.92 2.88 8.06
N THR A 84 -8.85 2.92 9.40
CA THR A 84 -8.18 1.87 10.17
C THR A 84 -9.24 1.02 10.85
N LEU A 85 -9.26 -0.27 10.51
CA LEU A 85 -10.07 -1.27 11.20
C LEU A 85 -9.31 -1.73 12.44
N THR A 86 -10.01 -1.83 13.56
CA THR A 86 -9.41 -2.16 14.88
C THR A 86 -10.21 -3.27 15.56
N ASN A 87 -9.66 -3.83 16.65
CA ASN A 87 -10.26 -4.93 17.40
C ASN A 87 -10.57 -6.17 16.53
N LEU A 88 -9.73 -6.41 15.51
CA LEU A 88 -9.85 -7.58 14.67
C LEU A 88 -9.28 -8.81 15.38
N THR A 89 -9.80 -9.98 15.01
CA THR A 89 -9.25 -11.27 15.44
C THR A 89 -8.07 -11.66 14.56
N SER A 90 -6.98 -12.16 15.15
CA SER A 90 -5.77 -12.57 14.43
C SER A 90 -6.00 -13.77 13.52
N SER A 91 -5.20 -13.89 12.44
CA SER A 91 -5.22 -15.00 11.48
C SER A 91 -6.60 -15.30 10.89
N THR A 92 -7.44 -14.27 10.74
CA THR A 92 -8.84 -14.39 10.36
C THR A 92 -9.09 -13.66 9.04
N ASP A 93 -9.87 -14.29 8.16
CA ASP A 93 -10.36 -13.66 6.94
C ASP A 93 -11.48 -12.67 7.26
N TYR A 94 -11.36 -11.46 6.71
CA TYR A 94 -12.35 -10.40 6.82
C TYR A 94 -12.77 -9.94 5.44
N TYR A 95 -14.02 -9.50 5.36
CA TYR A 95 -14.65 -8.96 4.17
C TYR A 95 -15.05 -7.51 4.41
N TYR A 96 -15.00 -6.68 3.38
CA TYR A 96 -15.38 -5.28 3.50
C TYR A 96 -15.92 -4.67 2.20
N ASN A 97 -16.81 -3.69 2.36
CA ASN A 97 -17.24 -2.78 1.32
C ASN A 97 -16.83 -1.36 1.71
N ILE A 98 -16.38 -0.59 0.73
CA ILE A 98 -16.18 0.86 0.90
C ILE A 98 -17.48 1.52 0.46
N TYR A 99 -17.95 2.51 1.20
CA TYR A 99 -19.13 3.30 0.85
C TYR A 99 -18.67 4.70 0.47
N ILE A 100 -18.96 5.10 -0.75
CA ILE A 100 -18.59 6.41 -1.31
C ILE A 100 -19.88 7.18 -1.61
N ASP A 101 -20.07 8.30 -0.92
CA ASP A 101 -21.34 9.06 -0.93
C ASP A 101 -22.57 8.15 -0.73
N GLY A 102 -22.42 7.15 0.14
CA GLY A 102 -23.45 6.16 0.47
C GLY A 102 -23.59 4.98 -0.51
N ASN A 103 -22.81 4.91 -1.58
CA ASN A 103 -22.85 3.80 -2.54
C ASN A 103 -21.77 2.76 -2.23
N PRO A 104 -22.12 1.47 -2.06
CA PRO A 104 -21.15 0.43 -1.76
C PRO A 104 -20.32 0.07 -2.99
N ILE A 105 -19.02 -0.18 -2.76
CA ILE A 105 -18.10 -0.80 -3.70
C ILE A 105 -17.40 -1.98 -3.02
N GLY A 106 -17.33 -3.09 -3.74
CA GLY A 106 -16.60 -4.30 -3.38
C GLY A 106 -15.67 -4.73 -4.52
N GLN A 107 -15.17 -5.97 -4.47
CA GLN A 107 -14.51 -6.60 -5.62
C GLN A 107 -15.42 -6.63 -6.85
N THR A 108 -16.72 -6.85 -6.62
CA THR A 108 -17.79 -6.67 -7.61
C THR A 108 -18.94 -5.91 -6.95
N HIS A 109 -20.07 -5.78 -7.65
CA HIS A 109 -21.29 -5.21 -7.07
C HIS A 109 -21.76 -6.00 -5.83
N ASP A 110 -21.65 -7.34 -5.89
CA ASP A 110 -22.17 -8.25 -4.85
C ASP A 110 -21.08 -8.89 -3.99
N ILE A 111 -19.83 -8.84 -4.44
CA ILE A 111 -18.70 -9.49 -3.75
C ILE A 111 -17.90 -8.41 -3.02
N PRO A 112 -17.83 -8.46 -1.68
CA PRO A 112 -16.98 -7.55 -0.93
C PRO A 112 -15.50 -7.81 -1.17
N PHE A 113 -14.67 -6.82 -0.91
CA PHE A 113 -13.23 -7.02 -0.79
C PHE A 113 -12.91 -7.98 0.36
N GLN A 114 -11.71 -8.55 0.32
CA GLN A 114 -11.23 -9.49 1.32
C GLN A 114 -9.79 -9.14 1.70
N PHE A 115 -9.49 -9.28 2.98
CA PHE A 115 -8.13 -9.33 3.51
C PHE A 115 -8.06 -10.37 4.62
N LYS A 116 -6.84 -10.69 5.06
CA LYS A 116 -6.61 -11.59 6.19
C LYS A 116 -5.74 -10.87 7.21
N THR A 117 -6.12 -10.93 8.49
CA THR A 117 -5.27 -10.44 9.58
C THR A 117 -4.08 -11.36 9.78
N ALA A 118 -2.95 -10.78 10.20
CA ALA A 118 -1.76 -11.56 10.48
C ALA A 118 -1.91 -12.40 11.75
N ARG A 119 -0.95 -13.29 12.00
CA ARG A 119 -0.84 -13.97 13.31
C ARG A 119 -0.29 -13.01 14.36
N TYR A 120 -0.71 -13.21 15.60
CA TYR A 120 -0.12 -12.52 16.74
C TYR A 120 1.38 -12.85 16.86
N LEU A 121 2.21 -11.83 17.03
CA LEU A 121 3.64 -11.97 17.29
C LEU A 121 3.93 -11.58 18.74
N LYS A 122 4.49 -12.51 19.51
CA LYS A 122 4.86 -12.27 20.91
C LYS A 122 5.99 -11.24 21.04
N THR A 123 6.86 -11.18 20.05
CA THR A 123 7.96 -10.21 19.97
C THR A 123 7.78 -9.42 18.69
N PRO A 124 7.47 -8.12 18.76
CA PRO A 124 7.39 -7.27 17.58
C PRO A 124 8.77 -7.05 16.98
N LEU A 125 8.79 -6.64 15.72
CA LEU A 125 9.98 -6.22 15.02
C LEU A 125 10.51 -4.92 15.66
N ASN A 126 11.81 -4.88 15.95
CA ASN A 126 12.50 -3.70 16.44
C ASN A 126 13.09 -2.92 15.27
N LEU A 127 12.24 -2.21 14.54
CA LEU A 127 12.67 -1.24 13.53
C LEU A 127 12.43 0.17 14.06
N ASP A 128 13.38 1.04 13.74
CA ASP A 128 13.25 2.46 13.99
C ASP A 128 12.07 3.04 13.19
N PRO A 129 11.33 4.02 13.74
CA PRO A 129 10.27 4.69 13.02
C PRO A 129 10.79 5.38 11.76
N ILE A 130 10.15 5.12 10.63
CA ILE A 130 10.36 5.87 9.39
C ILE A 130 9.67 7.22 9.54
N VAL A 131 10.43 8.31 9.54
CA VAL A 131 9.92 9.68 9.68
C VAL A 131 10.35 10.54 8.50
N GLY A 132 9.51 11.48 8.11
CA GLY A 132 9.84 12.39 7.03
C GLY A 132 8.92 13.59 6.97
N LYS A 133 9.20 14.48 6.02
CA LYS A 133 8.39 15.67 5.76
C LYS A 133 8.18 15.86 4.26
N ILE A 134 6.94 16.10 3.86
CA ILE A 134 6.55 16.28 2.47
C ILE A 134 6.36 17.77 2.20
N ILE A 135 7.15 18.29 1.27
CA ILE A 135 7.06 19.67 0.79
C ILE A 135 6.81 19.66 -0.71
N GLU A 136 6.21 20.70 -1.24
CA GLU A 136 6.03 20.96 -2.66
C GLU A 136 7.14 21.88 -3.17
N GLU A 137 7.31 21.89 -4.50
CA GLU A 137 8.13 22.89 -5.17
C GLU A 137 7.65 24.32 -4.82
N GLY A 138 8.59 25.18 -4.44
CA GLY A 138 8.29 26.52 -3.90
C GLY A 138 8.10 26.57 -2.38
N GLY A 139 8.31 25.46 -1.66
CA GLY A 139 8.32 25.41 -0.19
C GLY A 139 6.95 25.34 0.46
N LYS A 140 5.88 25.22 -0.33
CA LYS A 140 4.52 24.95 0.17
C LYS A 140 4.47 23.54 0.75
N VAL A 141 3.73 23.34 1.82
CA VAL A 141 3.56 22.01 2.43
C VAL A 141 2.48 21.22 1.69
N SER A 142 2.74 19.93 1.46
CA SER A 142 1.70 19.00 1.02
C SER A 142 1.07 18.35 2.25
N SER A 143 -0.03 18.96 2.70
CA SER A 143 -0.80 18.47 3.84
C SER A 143 -1.53 17.19 3.50
N GLU A 144 -1.61 16.26 4.45
CA GLU A 144 -2.48 15.07 4.38
C GLU A 144 -2.18 14.07 3.24
N ALA A 145 -1.02 14.21 2.59
CA ALA A 145 -0.56 13.26 1.59
C ALA A 145 -0.39 11.86 2.18
N ILE A 146 -0.64 10.86 1.34
CA ILE A 146 -0.51 9.44 1.67
C ILE A 146 0.89 8.97 1.27
N VAL A 147 1.58 8.34 2.19
CA VAL A 147 2.90 7.73 1.98
C VAL A 147 2.73 6.22 2.05
N LEU A 148 2.90 5.55 0.92
CA LEU A 148 2.92 4.11 0.78
C LEU A 148 4.38 3.64 0.67
N ILE A 149 4.75 2.67 1.49
CA ILE A 149 6.10 2.11 1.54
C ILE A 149 6.03 0.62 1.23
N TYR A 150 6.70 0.22 0.15
CA TYR A 150 6.80 -1.16 -0.30
C TYR A 150 8.21 -1.68 -0.02
N ILE A 151 8.30 -2.75 0.77
CA ILE A 151 9.56 -3.38 1.18
C ILE A 151 9.58 -4.80 0.65
N GLY A 152 10.34 -5.05 -0.41
CA GLY A 152 10.42 -6.37 -1.04
C GLY A 152 9.04 -6.96 -1.38
N SER A 153 8.74 -8.13 -0.82
CA SER A 153 7.48 -8.87 -1.01
C SER A 153 6.48 -8.70 0.14
N ALA A 154 6.67 -7.69 0.99
CA ALA A 154 5.76 -7.42 2.09
C ALA A 154 4.44 -6.76 1.63
N HIS A 155 3.40 -6.89 2.45
CA HIS A 155 2.26 -5.98 2.36
C HIS A 155 2.74 -4.52 2.54
N PRO A 156 2.13 -3.57 1.80
CA PRO A 156 2.54 -2.18 1.91
C PRO A 156 2.30 -1.64 3.30
N LEU A 157 3.16 -0.72 3.71
CA LEU A 157 2.97 0.10 4.89
C LEU A 157 2.44 1.46 4.45
N LEU A 158 1.59 2.08 5.26
CA LEU A 158 0.97 3.35 4.95
C LEU A 158 1.07 4.31 6.13
N ALA A 159 1.51 5.53 5.86
CA ALA A 159 1.35 6.68 6.74
C ALA A 159 0.56 7.78 6.03
N GLN A 160 -0.25 8.51 6.79
CA GLN A 160 -0.78 9.79 6.32
C GLN A 160 0.04 10.91 6.95
N ALA A 161 0.47 11.86 6.13
CA ALA A 161 1.12 13.07 6.59
C ALA A 161 0.14 13.97 7.36
N LYS A 162 0.64 14.74 8.31
CA LYS A 162 -0.12 15.75 9.03
C LYS A 162 -0.32 16.99 8.15
N GLU A 163 -1.02 17.99 8.68
CA GLU A 163 -1.21 19.28 8.02
C GLU A 163 0.13 20.00 7.73
N ASP A 164 1.14 19.78 8.56
CA ASP A 164 2.48 20.32 8.37
C ASP A 164 3.36 19.48 7.42
N GLY A 165 2.79 18.44 6.81
CA GLY A 165 3.46 17.52 5.87
C GLY A 165 4.37 16.51 6.56
N SER A 166 4.50 16.54 7.89
CA SER A 166 5.28 15.53 8.61
C SER A 166 4.54 14.20 8.65
N PHE A 167 5.25 13.09 8.49
CA PHE A 167 4.71 11.75 8.66
C PHE A 167 5.64 10.92 9.53
N ALA A 168 5.05 9.92 10.19
CA ALA A 168 5.76 8.94 10.97
C ALA A 168 5.09 7.58 10.78
N LEU A 169 5.91 6.56 10.57
CA LEU A 169 5.49 5.19 10.41
C LEU A 169 6.36 4.30 11.31
N SER A 170 5.75 3.69 12.31
CA SER A 170 6.43 2.73 13.18
C SER A 170 5.98 1.31 12.80
N PRO A 171 6.74 0.60 11.95
CA PRO A 171 6.43 -0.78 11.60
C PRO A 171 6.70 -1.68 12.81
N CYS A 172 5.66 -2.08 13.54
CA CYS A 172 5.83 -3.06 14.62
C CYS A 172 6.02 -4.48 14.09
N CYS A 173 5.59 -4.73 12.85
CA CYS A 173 5.67 -6.01 12.17
C CYS A 173 5.44 -5.79 10.68
N ILE A 174 6.11 -6.60 9.87
CA ILE A 174 6.01 -6.59 8.42
C ILE A 174 5.73 -8.03 8.02
N PHE A 175 4.74 -8.24 7.17
CA PHE A 175 4.33 -9.57 6.73
C PHE A 175 4.43 -9.70 5.23
N ASN A 176 4.89 -10.87 4.78
CA ASN A 176 4.93 -11.22 3.37
C ASN A 176 3.50 -11.28 2.80
N SER A 177 3.29 -10.69 1.63
CA SER A 177 1.96 -10.57 1.02
C SER A 177 1.38 -11.87 0.49
N ALA A 178 2.21 -12.90 0.26
CA ALA A 178 1.79 -14.19 -0.23
C ALA A 178 1.68 -15.23 0.89
N THR A 179 2.69 -15.29 1.77
CA THR A 179 2.78 -16.34 2.80
C THR A 179 2.22 -15.93 4.15
N PHE A 180 1.98 -14.63 4.39
CA PHE A 180 1.62 -14.08 5.69
C PHE A 180 2.65 -14.35 6.80
N GLU A 181 3.86 -14.77 6.43
CA GLU A 181 4.97 -14.95 7.38
C GLU A 181 5.66 -13.61 7.67
N PRO A 182 6.19 -13.41 8.90
CA PRO A 182 6.94 -12.22 9.25
C PRO A 182 8.17 -12.04 8.35
N VAL A 183 8.39 -10.80 7.94
CA VAL A 183 9.58 -10.38 7.17
C VAL A 183 10.44 -9.52 8.08
N PHE A 184 11.74 -9.80 8.07
CA PHE A 184 12.77 -9.08 8.81
C PHE A 184 13.68 -8.37 7.82
N PRO A 185 13.28 -7.18 7.34
CA PRO A 185 14.04 -6.50 6.30
C PRO A 185 15.40 -6.03 6.84
N GLN A 186 16.39 -6.04 5.94
CA GLN A 186 17.76 -5.59 6.20
C GLN A 186 17.95 -4.15 5.68
N LYS A 187 19.01 -3.47 6.13
CA LYS A 187 19.27 -2.08 5.74
C LYS A 187 19.48 -1.92 4.23
N GLU A 188 20.00 -2.95 3.58
CA GLU A 188 20.30 -2.98 2.15
C GLU A 188 19.05 -3.29 1.30
N ASP A 189 17.93 -3.68 1.92
CA ASP A 189 16.72 -4.02 1.20
C ASP A 189 16.18 -2.79 0.46
N LYS A 190 15.83 -2.99 -0.81
CA LYS A 190 15.23 -1.95 -1.62
C LYS A 190 13.83 -1.62 -1.13
N VAL A 191 13.58 -0.33 -1.01
CA VAL A 191 12.30 0.23 -0.60
C VAL A 191 11.80 1.16 -1.69
N VAL A 192 10.53 1.02 -2.03
CA VAL A 192 9.82 1.96 -2.89
C VAL A 192 8.89 2.79 -2.03
N ILE A 193 9.01 4.11 -2.12
CA ILE A 193 8.12 5.06 -1.45
C ILE A 193 7.27 5.72 -2.52
N GLU A 194 5.95 5.62 -2.39
CA GLU A 194 4.98 6.31 -3.21
C GLU A 194 4.26 7.35 -2.35
N ILE A 195 4.19 8.57 -2.84
CA ILE A 195 3.50 9.68 -2.19
C ILE A 195 2.37 10.10 -3.09
N LEU A 196 1.17 10.20 -2.55
CA LEU A 196 -0.02 10.66 -3.26
C LEU A 196 -0.69 11.77 -2.46
N ASP A 197 -0.75 12.97 -3.01
CA ASP A 197 -1.41 14.09 -2.34
C ASP A 197 -2.93 14.09 -2.57
N GLU A 198 -3.66 14.99 -1.91
CA GLU A 198 -5.12 15.14 -2.08
C GLU A 198 -5.51 15.55 -3.51
N ARG A 199 -4.62 16.09 -4.34
CA ARG A 199 -4.94 16.51 -5.71
C ARG A 199 -4.74 15.38 -6.73
N GLY A 200 -4.19 14.24 -6.31
CA GLY A 200 -3.81 13.14 -7.21
C GLY A 200 -2.38 13.27 -7.76
N LEU A 201 -1.55 14.20 -7.25
CA LEU A 201 -0.14 14.26 -7.60
C LEU A 201 0.60 13.12 -6.92
N GLU A 202 1.21 12.27 -7.74
CA GLU A 202 1.99 11.13 -7.28
C GLU A 202 3.49 11.35 -7.46
N LYS A 203 4.28 10.90 -6.49
CA LYS A 203 5.74 10.80 -6.61
C LYS A 203 6.20 9.43 -6.14
N LYS A 204 7.02 8.78 -6.95
CA LYS A 204 7.65 7.49 -6.64
C LYS A 204 9.16 7.66 -6.45
N LEU A 205 9.68 7.10 -5.38
CA LEU A 205 11.08 7.08 -5.00
C LEU A 205 11.53 5.63 -4.78
N THR A 206 12.78 5.33 -5.11
CA THR A 206 13.39 4.03 -4.84
C THR A 206 14.72 4.24 -4.14
N THR A 207 14.89 3.61 -2.99
CA THR A 207 16.06 3.75 -2.11
C THR A 207 16.26 2.45 -1.32
N THR A 208 17.08 2.46 -0.27
CA THR A 208 17.28 1.33 0.65
C THR A 208 16.65 1.63 2.02
N LEU A 209 16.36 0.60 2.80
CA LEU A 209 15.77 0.77 4.13
C LEU A 209 16.71 1.55 5.08
N GLY A 210 18.02 1.31 4.98
CA GLY A 210 19.03 2.00 5.79
C GLY A 210 19.15 3.49 5.50
N ASP A 211 18.95 3.90 4.25
CA ASP A 211 18.93 5.32 3.86
C ASP A 211 17.71 6.06 4.41
N ILE A 212 16.57 5.37 4.52
CA ILE A 212 15.32 5.92 5.08
C ILE A 212 15.41 6.04 6.61
N ASP A 213 15.91 4.99 7.27
CA ASP A 213 16.11 4.90 8.72
C ASP A 213 17.03 6.02 9.25
N SER A 214 18.04 6.39 8.46
CA SER A 214 19.08 7.34 8.89
C SER A 214 18.74 8.82 8.66
N ALA A 215 17.61 9.16 8.04
CA ALA A 215 17.36 10.53 7.57
C ALA A 215 15.94 11.04 7.88
N THR A 216 15.83 12.23 8.49
CA THR A 216 14.66 13.10 8.31
C THR A 216 14.59 13.52 6.85
N SER A 217 14.00 12.67 6.02
CA SER A 217 13.96 12.86 4.57
C SER A 217 12.91 13.94 4.24
N VAL A 218 13.38 15.10 3.76
CA VAL A 218 12.50 16.11 3.17
C VAL A 218 12.23 15.70 1.72
N ILE A 219 10.99 15.32 1.42
CA ILE A 219 10.60 14.84 0.10
C ILE A 219 9.87 15.97 -0.63
N ALA A 220 10.51 16.51 -1.67
CA ALA A 220 9.91 17.54 -2.53
C ALA A 220 8.99 16.94 -3.62
N LEU A 221 7.71 17.27 -3.61
CA LEU A 221 6.77 17.01 -4.71
C LEU A 221 6.95 18.09 -5.78
N ASN A 222 7.60 17.71 -6.89
CA ASN A 222 7.69 18.58 -8.07
C ASN A 222 6.59 18.20 -9.07
N LYS A 223 6.14 19.14 -9.90
CA LYS A 223 5.22 18.83 -11.02
C LYS A 223 5.98 18.10 -12.12
N LEU A 224 6.21 16.79 -11.99
CA LEU A 224 6.67 15.99 -13.12
C LEU A 224 6.30 14.51 -12.97
N ASN A 225 5.61 14.01 -14.00
CA ASN A 225 5.79 12.64 -14.46
C ASN A 225 7.26 12.48 -14.87
N SER A 226 8.11 12.07 -13.94
CA SER A 226 9.41 11.49 -14.27
C SER A 226 9.96 10.70 -13.08
N SER A 227 10.43 9.49 -13.35
CA SER A 227 11.30 8.75 -12.47
C SER A 227 12.50 9.61 -12.11
N ALA A 228 12.48 10.22 -10.93
CA ALA A 228 13.61 10.93 -10.39
C ALA A 228 14.44 9.97 -9.51
N ARG A 229 15.58 9.51 -10.03
CA ARG A 229 16.72 9.20 -9.17
C ARG A 229 17.29 10.54 -8.63
N PRO A 230 17.88 10.56 -7.43
CA PRO A 230 18.53 11.76 -6.91
C PRO A 230 19.65 12.20 -7.85
N ALA A 231 19.75 13.52 -8.04
CA ALA A 231 20.70 14.15 -8.94
C ALA A 231 22.15 13.82 -8.56
N ILE A 232 22.93 13.33 -9.51
CA ILE A 232 24.36 13.61 -9.60
C ILE A 232 24.65 14.12 -11.02
N LEU A 233 25.43 15.20 -11.06
CA LEU A 233 25.87 16.03 -12.18
C LEU A 233 26.37 15.23 -13.40
N GLY A 234 25.94 15.63 -14.61
CA GLY A 234 26.54 15.21 -15.88
C GLY A 234 25.53 15.14 -17.03
N GLU A 235 25.67 16.05 -18.00
CA GLU A 235 24.86 16.16 -19.23
C GLU A 235 24.84 14.88 -20.09
N SER A 236 23.72 14.62 -20.77
CA SER A 236 23.61 14.69 -22.25
C SER A 236 22.31 14.04 -22.77
N ASN A 237 21.45 14.90 -23.29
CA ASN A 237 20.42 14.78 -24.34
C ASN A 237 19.84 13.43 -24.82
N SER A 238 18.55 13.58 -25.17
CA SER A 238 17.87 13.04 -26.36
C SER A 238 17.21 11.65 -26.24
N ALA A 239 15.87 11.66 -26.14
CA ALA A 239 14.95 10.93 -27.04
C ALA A 239 13.50 10.82 -26.52
N PHE A 240 13.17 11.30 -25.31
CA PHE A 240 11.90 10.92 -24.66
C PHE A 240 10.73 11.94 -24.80
N LEU A 241 10.92 13.05 -25.52
CA LEU A 241 9.91 14.10 -25.68
C LEU A 241 8.86 13.83 -26.78
N GLN A 242 8.58 12.57 -27.14
CA GLN A 242 7.58 12.25 -28.19
C GLN A 242 6.42 11.36 -27.76
N MET A 243 6.21 11.13 -26.46
CA MET A 243 5.05 10.33 -26.00
C MET A 243 4.19 11.07 -24.96
N ALA A 244 4.07 12.39 -25.10
CA ALA A 244 3.20 13.23 -24.29
C ALA A 244 1.98 13.74 -25.09
N GLU A 245 1.40 12.86 -25.92
CA GLU A 245 0.07 13.03 -26.50
C GLU A 245 -0.59 11.65 -26.58
N ASP A 246 -1.12 11.16 -25.46
CA ASP A 246 -2.33 10.33 -25.50
C ASP A 246 -3.02 10.32 -24.13
N VAL A 247 -3.79 11.38 -23.84
CA VAL A 247 -4.87 11.27 -22.86
C VAL A 247 -5.96 10.46 -23.55
N GLN A 248 -5.88 9.13 -23.48
CA GLN A 248 -6.95 8.29 -23.99
C GLN A 248 -8.20 8.50 -23.14
N LYS A 249 -9.13 9.25 -23.71
CA LYS A 249 -10.56 9.09 -23.47
C LYS A 249 -10.85 7.58 -23.44
N LEU A 250 -11.27 7.04 -22.29
CA LEU A 250 -11.58 5.60 -22.18
C LEU A 250 -12.43 5.20 -23.36
N ALA A 251 -11.88 4.34 -24.21
CA ALA A 251 -12.60 3.80 -25.34
C ALA A 251 -13.77 2.97 -24.79
N GLU A 252 -14.85 2.88 -25.57
CA GLU A 252 -16.03 2.10 -25.19
C GLU A 252 -15.70 0.61 -24.92
N ILE A 253 -14.57 0.15 -25.47
CA ILE A 253 -13.97 -1.16 -25.25
C ILE A 253 -12.48 -0.94 -24.98
N ASP A 254 -11.97 -1.40 -23.85
CA ASP A 254 -10.56 -1.26 -23.46
C ASP A 254 -10.15 -2.32 -22.42
N ILE A 255 -8.85 -2.60 -22.30
CA ILE A 255 -8.26 -3.38 -21.21
C ILE A 255 -7.75 -2.40 -20.15
N LEU A 256 -8.28 -2.52 -18.93
CA LEU A 256 -7.90 -1.66 -17.80
C LEU A 256 -6.69 -2.22 -17.05
N PHE A 257 -6.69 -3.53 -16.81
CA PHE A 257 -5.61 -4.22 -16.11
C PHE A 257 -5.30 -5.57 -16.79
N PRO A 258 -4.02 -5.98 -16.85
CA PRO A 258 -2.83 -5.17 -16.56
C PRO A 258 -2.68 -3.97 -17.49
N ARG A 259 -1.97 -2.91 -17.07
CA ARG A 259 -1.59 -1.79 -17.96
C ARG A 259 -0.53 -2.23 -18.96
N GLU A 260 -0.38 -1.50 -20.06
CA GLU A 260 0.64 -1.79 -21.08
C GLU A 260 2.04 -1.76 -20.45
N ASN A 261 2.83 -2.81 -20.71
CA ASN A 261 4.15 -3.04 -20.14
C ASN A 261 4.19 -3.07 -18.60
N ALA A 262 3.08 -3.40 -17.93
CA ALA A 262 3.04 -3.49 -16.48
C ALA A 262 3.95 -4.61 -15.95
N LEU A 263 4.71 -4.31 -14.90
CA LEU A 263 5.49 -5.29 -14.14
C LEU A 263 4.65 -5.76 -12.95
N ILE A 264 4.29 -7.04 -12.91
CA ILE A 264 3.38 -7.56 -11.90
C ILE A 264 4.14 -8.44 -10.91
N PRO A 265 4.24 -8.03 -9.64
CA PRO A 265 4.79 -8.85 -8.58
C PRO A 265 3.74 -9.90 -8.17
N GLY A 266 3.78 -11.08 -8.80
CA GLY A 266 2.88 -12.19 -8.50
C GLY A 266 2.52 -12.97 -9.74
N THR A 267 2.07 -14.23 -9.56
CA THR A 267 1.81 -15.18 -10.66
C THR A 267 0.36 -15.20 -11.13
N ARG A 268 -0.56 -14.49 -10.46
CA ARG A 268 -1.99 -14.47 -10.79
C ARG A 268 -2.46 -13.02 -10.91
N PRO A 269 -2.22 -12.35 -12.04
CA PRO A 269 -2.65 -10.97 -12.22
C PRO A 269 -4.17 -10.87 -12.39
N LEU A 270 -4.78 -9.81 -11.86
CA LEU A 270 -6.16 -9.47 -12.23
C LEU A 270 -6.17 -8.99 -13.68
N ILE A 271 -6.99 -9.63 -14.50
CA ILE A 271 -7.28 -9.17 -15.86
C ILE A 271 -8.66 -8.49 -15.83
N LYS A 272 -8.74 -7.24 -16.26
CA LYS A 272 -9.95 -6.43 -16.20
C LYS A 272 -10.03 -5.51 -17.41
N GLY A 273 -11.23 -5.29 -17.91
CA GLY A 273 -11.48 -4.29 -18.94
C GLY A 273 -12.92 -3.82 -18.97
N VAL A 274 -13.22 -3.01 -19.98
CA VAL A 274 -14.56 -2.52 -20.29
C VAL A 274 -14.98 -2.97 -21.69
N GLY A 275 -16.29 -3.07 -21.92
CA GLY A 275 -16.85 -3.31 -23.24
C GLY A 275 -18.37 -3.23 -23.28
N ILE A 276 -18.96 -3.66 -24.39
CA ILE A 276 -20.42 -3.62 -24.59
C ILE A 276 -21.11 -4.67 -23.70
N PRO A 277 -22.11 -4.31 -22.88
CA PRO A 277 -22.86 -5.25 -22.06
C PRO A 277 -23.44 -6.41 -22.85
N GLN A 278 -23.53 -7.58 -22.22
CA GLN A 278 -24.07 -8.83 -22.79
C GLN A 278 -23.24 -9.43 -23.94
N ASN A 279 -22.26 -8.70 -24.50
CA ASN A 279 -21.31 -9.27 -25.43
C ASN A 279 -20.35 -10.22 -24.70
N THR A 280 -19.82 -11.20 -25.43
CA THR A 280 -18.80 -12.12 -24.92
C THR A 280 -17.42 -11.57 -25.25
N VAL A 281 -16.58 -11.45 -24.23
CA VAL A 281 -15.15 -11.18 -24.40
C VAL A 281 -14.38 -12.50 -24.34
N ARG A 282 -13.52 -12.70 -25.34
CA ARG A 282 -12.60 -13.84 -25.43
C ARG A 282 -11.18 -13.30 -25.28
N VAL A 283 -10.42 -13.86 -24.36
CA VAL A 283 -9.02 -13.44 -24.12
C VAL A 283 -8.12 -14.66 -24.21
N ALA A 284 -7.12 -14.59 -25.09
CA ALA A 284 -6.04 -15.56 -25.16
C ALA A 284 -4.80 -15.03 -24.44
N LEU A 285 -4.15 -15.89 -23.65
CA LEU A 285 -2.97 -15.55 -22.85
C LEU A 285 -1.72 -16.23 -23.43
N LYS A 286 -0.83 -15.46 -24.05
CA LYS A 286 0.48 -15.94 -24.54
C LYS A 286 1.56 -15.85 -23.44
N PRO A 287 2.58 -16.74 -23.43
CA PRO A 287 2.77 -17.88 -24.33
C PRO A 287 1.97 -19.14 -23.92
N SER A 288 1.20 -19.10 -22.82
CA SER A 288 0.49 -20.28 -22.30
C SER A 288 -0.55 -20.89 -23.25
N GLY A 289 -1.04 -20.10 -24.22
CA GLY A 289 -2.09 -20.48 -25.16
C GLY A 289 -3.47 -20.64 -24.53
N ARG A 290 -3.62 -20.33 -23.24
CA ARG A 290 -4.88 -20.48 -22.51
C ARG A 290 -5.88 -19.42 -22.95
N ILE A 291 -7.11 -19.84 -23.16
CA ILE A 291 -8.21 -18.96 -23.57
C ILE A 291 -9.25 -18.98 -22.47
N PHE A 292 -9.79 -17.82 -22.15
CA PHE A 292 -10.95 -17.68 -21.30
C PHE A 292 -11.99 -16.78 -21.96
N GLU A 293 -13.25 -17.07 -21.67
CA GLU A 293 -14.40 -16.35 -22.19
C GLU A 293 -15.29 -15.94 -21.01
N THR A 294 -15.75 -14.70 -21.03
CA THR A 294 -16.73 -14.20 -20.06
C THR A 294 -17.69 -13.26 -20.75
N GLN A 295 -18.93 -13.20 -20.27
CA GLN A 295 -19.86 -12.15 -20.68
C GLN A 295 -19.49 -10.85 -19.97
N ILE A 296 -19.63 -9.74 -20.70
CA ILE A 296 -19.45 -8.40 -20.17
C ILE A 296 -20.72 -8.03 -19.39
N ALA A 297 -20.55 -7.67 -18.12
CA ALA A 297 -21.67 -7.37 -17.25
C ALA A 297 -22.41 -6.10 -17.68
N GLU A 298 -23.64 -5.90 -17.17
CA GLU A 298 -24.47 -4.73 -17.49
C GLU A 298 -23.80 -3.40 -17.15
N ASN A 299 -22.90 -3.40 -16.17
CA ASN A 299 -22.08 -2.25 -15.79
C ASN A 299 -20.90 -1.97 -16.76
N LYS A 300 -20.87 -2.63 -17.93
CA LYS A 300 -19.83 -2.55 -18.97
C LYS A 300 -18.46 -3.11 -18.57
N VAL A 301 -18.32 -3.74 -17.41
CA VAL A 301 -17.04 -4.26 -16.90
C VAL A 301 -16.98 -5.77 -17.10
N TRP A 302 -15.80 -6.26 -17.46
CA TRP A 302 -15.47 -7.68 -17.43
C TRP A 302 -14.19 -7.89 -16.65
N GLN A 303 -14.08 -9.05 -16.01
CA GLN A 303 -12.88 -9.41 -15.24
C GLN A 303 -12.64 -10.91 -15.25
N PHE A 304 -11.38 -11.26 -15.14
CA PHE A 304 -10.91 -12.63 -15.01
C PHE A 304 -9.69 -12.66 -14.10
N GLN A 305 -9.77 -13.47 -13.06
CA GLN A 305 -8.65 -13.77 -12.19
C GLN A 305 -8.19 -15.20 -12.50
N PRO A 306 -6.96 -15.39 -13.03
CA PRO A 306 -6.43 -16.73 -13.30
C PRO A 306 -6.43 -17.57 -12.03
N THR A 307 -6.99 -18.79 -12.11
CA THR A 307 -6.91 -19.80 -11.04
C THR A 307 -5.60 -20.59 -11.08
N PHE A 308 -4.72 -20.27 -12.03
CA PHE A 308 -3.44 -20.91 -12.29
C PHE A 308 -2.32 -19.86 -12.28
N ASP A 309 -1.11 -20.31 -11.97
CA ASP A 309 0.08 -19.46 -11.95
C ASP A 309 0.64 -19.24 -13.36
N LEU A 310 0.81 -17.98 -13.72
CA LEU A 310 1.57 -17.53 -14.87
C LEU A 310 3.06 -17.64 -14.57
N GLN A 311 3.83 -18.04 -15.58
CA GLN A 311 5.27 -18.19 -15.45
C GLN A 311 5.95 -16.82 -15.43
N PRO A 312 7.08 -16.66 -14.73
CA PRO A 312 7.89 -15.46 -14.86
C PRO A 312 8.30 -15.21 -16.31
N GLY A 313 8.17 -13.96 -16.75
CA GLY A 313 8.48 -13.54 -18.12
C GLY A 313 7.40 -12.69 -18.75
N GLU A 314 7.59 -12.40 -20.04
CA GLU A 314 6.65 -11.61 -20.84
C GLU A 314 5.38 -12.41 -21.14
N HIS A 315 4.25 -11.72 -21.00
CA HIS A 315 2.92 -12.21 -21.30
C HIS A 315 2.15 -11.21 -22.15
N THR A 316 1.30 -11.74 -23.03
CA THR A 316 0.44 -10.91 -23.88
C THR A 316 -0.98 -11.42 -23.77
N LEU A 317 -1.92 -10.50 -23.52
CA LEU A 317 -3.35 -10.74 -23.68
C LEU A 317 -3.75 -10.39 -25.09
N GLU A 318 -4.43 -11.31 -25.76
CA GLU A 318 -5.10 -11.06 -27.04
C GLU A 318 -6.61 -11.12 -26.79
N LEU A 319 -7.23 -9.96 -26.75
CA LEU A 319 -8.67 -9.81 -26.52
C LEU A 319 -9.40 -9.76 -27.86
N THR A 320 -10.52 -10.48 -27.96
CA THR A 320 -11.49 -10.39 -29.05
C THR A 320 -12.89 -10.19 -28.47
N THR A 321 -13.64 -9.22 -28.98
CA THR A 321 -15.04 -8.95 -28.62
C THR A 321 -15.78 -8.34 -29.81
N GLN A 322 -17.02 -7.89 -29.64
CA GLN A 322 -17.82 -7.21 -30.67
C GLN A 322 -18.20 -5.79 -30.21
N ASP A 323 -18.29 -4.86 -31.16
CA ASP A 323 -18.87 -3.53 -30.93
C ASP A 323 -20.40 -3.53 -30.91
N ALA A 324 -21.00 -2.35 -30.69
CA ALA A 324 -22.45 -2.16 -30.69
C ALA A 324 -23.13 -2.52 -32.03
N THR A 325 -22.37 -2.65 -33.12
CA THR A 325 -22.87 -3.03 -34.45
C THR A 325 -22.65 -4.51 -34.78
N GLY A 326 -22.06 -5.28 -33.86
CA GLY A 326 -21.73 -6.70 -34.05
C GLY A 326 -20.44 -6.95 -34.83
N LYS A 327 -19.63 -5.91 -35.09
CA LYS A 327 -18.33 -6.06 -35.76
C LYS A 327 -17.28 -6.56 -34.76
N PRO A 328 -16.45 -7.56 -35.11
CA PRO A 328 -15.40 -8.04 -34.22
C PRO A 328 -14.30 -7.00 -34.04
N ILE A 329 -13.85 -6.83 -32.80
CA ILE A 329 -12.73 -6.00 -32.37
C ILE A 329 -11.68 -6.88 -31.71
N ALA A 330 -10.43 -6.66 -32.07
CA ALA A 330 -9.28 -7.29 -31.43
C ALA A 330 -8.36 -6.24 -30.80
N MET A 331 -7.82 -6.55 -29.63
CA MET A 331 -6.86 -5.70 -28.90
C MET A 331 -5.77 -6.57 -28.28
N GLU A 332 -4.59 -5.98 -28.08
CA GLU A 332 -3.48 -6.64 -27.40
C GLU A 332 -3.05 -5.84 -26.18
N ARG A 333 -2.52 -6.54 -25.17
CA ARG A 333 -1.97 -5.94 -23.95
C ARG A 333 -0.76 -6.73 -23.48
N SER A 334 0.40 -6.10 -23.46
CA SER A 334 1.63 -6.74 -22.98
C SER A 334 1.88 -6.41 -21.51
N PHE A 335 2.37 -7.39 -20.75
CA PHE A 335 2.77 -7.23 -19.35
C PHE A 335 3.77 -8.32 -18.96
N ARG A 336 4.54 -8.10 -17.89
CA ARG A 336 5.57 -9.04 -17.42
C ARG A 336 5.26 -9.53 -16.02
N ILE A 337 5.39 -10.84 -15.82
CA ILE A 337 5.36 -11.48 -14.50
C ILE A 337 6.78 -11.56 -13.97
N GLU A 338 7.02 -10.98 -12.79
CA GLU A 338 8.34 -11.01 -12.18
C GLU A 338 8.66 -12.40 -11.61
N LYS A 339 9.94 -12.79 -11.69
CA LYS A 339 10.42 -14.05 -11.12
C LYS A 339 10.46 -13.90 -9.61
N SER A 340 9.51 -14.54 -8.91
CA SER A 340 9.64 -14.73 -7.47
C SER A 340 10.87 -15.60 -7.19
N GLY A 341 11.92 -15.00 -6.63
CA GLY A 341 13.04 -15.74 -6.05
C GLY A 341 14.08 -16.30 -7.03
N GLN A 342 14.78 -15.44 -7.75
CA GLN A 342 16.22 -15.66 -7.95
C GLN A 342 16.96 -14.36 -7.72
N SER A 343 17.70 -14.34 -6.61
CA SER A 343 18.89 -13.52 -6.47
C SER A 343 19.73 -13.71 -7.74
N VAL A 344 19.97 -12.65 -8.50
CA VAL A 344 21.23 -12.56 -9.22
C VAL A 344 22.32 -12.44 -8.16
N LEU A 345 22.73 -13.58 -7.60
CA LEU A 345 24.14 -13.76 -7.30
C LEU A 345 24.83 -13.43 -8.62
N GLY A 346 25.57 -12.33 -8.65
CA GLY A 346 26.40 -12.00 -9.80
C GLY A 346 27.17 -13.24 -10.22
N GLU A 347 27.23 -13.49 -11.52
CA GLU A 347 28.10 -14.54 -12.05
C GLU A 347 29.49 -14.36 -11.43
N ALA A 348 29.91 -15.34 -10.63
CA ALA A 348 31.28 -15.41 -10.18
C ALA A 348 32.13 -15.60 -11.43
N THR A 349 32.86 -14.55 -11.82
CA THR A 349 33.97 -14.66 -12.77
C THR A 349 34.86 -15.82 -12.31
N PRO A 350 35.19 -16.81 -13.16
CA PRO A 350 36.01 -17.94 -12.75
C PRO A 350 37.35 -17.45 -12.20
N SER A 351 37.69 -17.91 -11.00
CA SER A 351 39.01 -17.75 -10.39
C SER A 351 40.11 -18.03 -11.41
N ALA A 352 41.10 -17.14 -11.45
CA ALA A 352 42.34 -17.34 -12.15
C ALA A 352 42.97 -18.68 -11.73
N THR A 353 43.23 -19.54 -12.72
CA THR A 353 44.03 -20.75 -12.59
C THR A 353 45.47 -20.34 -12.28
N LEU A 354 45.94 -20.60 -11.06
CA LEU A 354 47.37 -20.69 -10.77
C LEU A 354 47.76 -22.17 -10.76
N THR A 355 48.62 -22.50 -11.72
CA THR A 355 49.30 -23.78 -11.88
C THR A 355 50.09 -24.13 -10.62
N PRO A 356 49.99 -25.35 -10.07
CA PRO A 356 50.84 -25.76 -8.95
C PRO A 356 52.25 -26.09 -9.46
N GLU A 357 53.24 -25.38 -8.91
CA GLU A 357 54.66 -25.75 -9.01
C GLU A 357 55.08 -26.46 -7.71
N ALA A 358 55.88 -27.51 -7.84
CA ALA A 358 56.14 -28.47 -6.77
C ALA A 358 57.18 -28.00 -5.74
N SER A 359 56.90 -28.33 -4.46
CA SER A 359 57.78 -28.73 -3.33
C SER A 359 59.04 -27.89 -2.99
N PRO A 360 59.27 -27.61 -1.69
CA PRO A 360 60.09 -28.55 -0.93
C PRO A 360 59.57 -28.88 0.48
N THR A 361 59.82 -30.12 0.87
CA THR A 361 59.80 -30.66 2.23
C THR A 361 60.65 -29.83 3.19
N ALA A 362 60.10 -29.46 4.35
CA ALA A 362 60.89 -28.95 5.48
C ALA A 362 60.40 -29.55 6.80
N GLU A 363 61.39 -29.88 7.64
CA GLU A 363 61.36 -30.77 8.80
C GLU A 363 60.67 -30.20 10.05
N LEU A 364 60.29 -31.15 10.91
CA LEU A 364 59.75 -30.99 12.24
C LEU A 364 60.71 -30.23 13.16
N ILE A 365 60.27 -29.12 13.77
CA ILE A 365 60.97 -28.49 14.89
C ILE A 365 60.03 -28.38 16.09
N THR A 366 60.44 -29.02 17.17
CA THR A 366 59.82 -29.01 18.50
C THR A 366 60.28 -27.75 19.26
N ALA A 367 59.34 -26.96 19.76
CA ALA A 367 59.63 -25.98 20.82
C ALA A 367 58.41 -25.78 21.72
N VAL A 368 58.64 -26.05 23.00
CA VAL A 368 57.71 -25.94 24.13
C VAL A 368 57.61 -24.47 24.56
N PRO A 369 56.41 -23.88 24.75
CA PRO A 369 56.29 -22.59 25.40
C PRO A 369 56.26 -22.71 26.93
N SER A 370 57.02 -21.83 27.60
CA SER A 370 57.05 -21.63 29.05
C SER A 370 55.90 -20.70 29.50
N PRO A 371 55.34 -20.82 30.74
CA PRO A 371 54.13 -20.09 31.10
C PRO A 371 54.41 -18.66 31.59
N THR A 372 53.70 -17.69 31.02
CA THR A 372 53.69 -16.29 31.47
C THR A 372 52.66 -16.08 32.59
N GLN A 373 53.09 -15.53 33.72
CA GLN A 373 52.21 -15.17 34.85
C GLN A 373 51.36 -13.94 34.55
N PHE A 374 50.07 -13.98 34.91
CA PHE A 374 49.13 -12.87 34.81
C PHE A 374 49.11 -12.04 36.11
N ILE A 375 49.19 -10.71 35.97
CA ILE A 375 48.92 -9.75 37.05
C ILE A 375 47.49 -9.20 36.83
N PRO A 376 46.59 -9.20 37.83
CA PRO A 376 45.25 -8.66 37.66
C PRO A 376 45.24 -7.13 37.75
N THR A 377 44.75 -6.48 36.69
CA THR A 377 44.47 -5.03 36.66
C THR A 377 43.11 -4.75 37.30
N ALA A 378 43.08 -3.82 38.26
CA ALA A 378 41.85 -3.37 38.93
C ALA A 378 40.90 -2.66 37.95
N VAL A 379 39.64 -3.09 37.94
CA VAL A 379 38.56 -2.49 37.16
C VAL A 379 38.01 -1.27 37.91
N PRO A 380 37.90 -0.08 37.29
CA PRO A 380 37.24 1.06 37.90
C PRO A 380 35.71 0.86 37.91
N SER A 381 35.10 1.04 39.09
CA SER A 381 33.66 0.96 39.30
C SER A 381 32.92 2.16 38.70
N LEU A 382 31.77 1.90 38.06
CA LEU A 382 30.86 2.89 37.49
C LEU A 382 30.31 3.87 38.55
N PRO A 383 30.06 5.15 38.21
CA PRO A 383 29.40 6.10 39.09
C PRO A 383 27.92 5.74 39.27
N GLN A 384 27.48 5.65 40.52
CA GLN A 384 26.11 5.37 40.93
C GLN A 384 25.29 6.67 40.91
N THR A 385 24.41 6.85 39.93
CA THR A 385 23.43 7.95 39.89
C THR A 385 22.08 7.48 40.43
N GLY A 386 21.89 7.60 41.73
CA GLY A 386 20.58 7.48 42.41
C GLY A 386 20.17 8.83 42.99
N GLY A 387 19.33 9.57 42.28
CA GLY A 387 18.73 10.80 42.81
C GLY A 387 17.76 10.49 43.94
N SER A 388 17.89 11.19 45.07
CA SER A 388 17.02 11.05 46.23
C SER A 388 15.56 11.41 45.88
N ILE A 389 14.62 10.49 46.15
CA ILE A 389 13.18 10.68 45.96
C ILE A 389 12.50 11.48 47.10
N LEU A 390 13.27 11.89 48.11
CA LEU A 390 12.77 12.66 49.26
C LEU A 390 11.97 13.94 48.91
N PRO A 391 12.34 14.75 47.88
CA PRO A 391 11.57 15.97 47.59
C PRO A 391 10.18 15.67 47.02
N PHE A 392 9.99 14.53 46.34
CA PHE A 392 8.68 14.13 45.79
C PHE A 392 7.74 13.57 46.87
N ALA A 393 8.29 12.91 47.90
CA ALA A 393 7.52 12.43 49.04
C ALA A 393 6.96 13.58 49.90
N MET A 394 7.72 14.67 50.06
CA MET A 394 7.26 15.83 50.83
C MET A 394 6.14 16.61 50.11
N LEU A 395 6.19 16.68 48.78
CA LEU A 395 5.17 17.37 47.98
C LEU A 395 3.81 16.65 48.00
N SER A 396 3.82 15.32 48.07
CA SER A 396 2.61 14.50 48.12
C SER A 396 1.89 14.61 49.48
N VAL A 397 2.64 14.68 50.58
CA VAL A 397 2.05 14.92 51.92
C VAL A 397 1.42 16.32 52.01
N ALA A 398 2.06 17.34 51.44
CA ALA A 398 1.54 18.70 51.44
C ALA A 398 0.19 18.82 50.69
N LEU A 399 0.05 18.14 49.54
CA LEU A 399 -1.19 18.13 48.76
C LEU A 399 -2.35 17.42 49.48
N VAL A 400 -2.07 16.35 50.23
CA VAL A 400 -3.09 15.67 51.04
C VAL A 400 -3.59 16.55 52.18
N ILE A 401 -2.69 17.30 52.84
CA ILE A 401 -3.08 18.22 53.93
C ILE A 401 -3.92 19.38 53.38
N ILE A 402 -3.56 19.95 52.22
CA ILE A 402 -4.35 21.01 51.57
C ILE A 402 -5.72 20.49 51.15
N GLY A 403 -5.79 19.29 50.56
CA GLY A 403 -7.05 18.66 50.16
C GLY A 403 -7.96 18.35 51.35
N ALA A 404 -7.40 17.81 52.44
CA ALA A 404 -8.15 17.55 53.66
C ALA A 404 -8.63 18.85 54.34
N GLY A 405 -7.82 19.91 54.31
CA GLY A 405 -8.21 21.22 54.85
C GLY A 405 -9.40 21.87 54.11
N MET A 406 -9.51 21.67 52.79
CA MET A 406 -10.65 22.18 52.02
C MET A 406 -11.96 21.42 52.30
N ILE A 407 -11.90 20.15 52.71
CA ILE A 407 -13.09 19.37 53.08
C ILE A 407 -13.71 19.84 54.40
N PHE A 408 -12.91 20.44 55.30
CA PHE A 408 -13.40 20.99 56.57
C PHE A 408 -13.86 22.47 56.46
N LEU A 409 -13.79 23.08 55.28
CA LEU A 409 -14.18 24.47 55.01
C LEU A 409 -15.45 24.61 54.13
N LEU A 410 -16.16 23.50 53.89
CA LEU A 410 -17.45 23.46 53.17
C LEU A 410 -18.60 23.05 54.08
#